data_AF-A0A7S2ESC6-F1
#
_entry.id   AF-A0A7S2ESC6-F1
#
_cell.length_a   1.000
_cell.length_b   1.000
_cell.length_c   1.000
_cell.angle_alpha   90.00
_cell.angle_beta   90.00
_cell.angle_gamma   90.00
#
_symmetry.space_group_name_H-M   'P 1'
#
loop_
_entity.id
_entity.type
_entity.pdbx_description
1 polymer ?
#
loop_
_entity_poly.entity_id
_entity_poly.type
_entity_poly.pdbx_seq_one_letter_code
_entity_poly.pdbx_strand_id
1 'polypeptide(L)'
;TPEDVVGVLKGRGWEAEIVEESSVAPLIKTSPQGLMKCVDGRPSDHPAMDGPKSLGGVYAIATNRGVTDIEGLKKICEEVKEKGSVPSCHGDEHAHPAPMGCGFFKLWSQSKLDGIPAPQFDSEEGKAAIMEAGGVYECLAGKHEEKVVYINFVEGTTLAPNGDDQAFVVDAWLAGKYDLDVPKYLVAAASTVEQLGGPLKAKLIVPSAPLTPEDVVGVLKGRGWEAEIVKQADVSALI
;
A
#
# COMPACT_ATOMS: atom_id res chain seq x y z
N THR A 1 -6.16 15.65 -3.04
CA THR A 1 -7.23 14.81 -2.45
C THR A 1 -7.41 13.55 -3.28
N PRO A 2 -8.26 12.58 -2.91
CA PRO A 2 -8.59 11.46 -3.79
C PRO A 2 -9.09 11.89 -5.18
N GLU A 3 -9.85 12.98 -5.28
CA GLU A 3 -10.34 13.54 -6.54
C GLU A 3 -9.20 14.01 -7.45
N ASP A 4 -8.19 14.69 -6.88
CA ASP A 4 -7.00 15.11 -7.63
C ASP A 4 -6.25 13.89 -8.18
N VAL A 5 -6.13 12.83 -7.38
CA VAL A 5 -5.47 11.59 -7.79
C VAL A 5 -6.24 10.93 -8.93
N VAL A 6 -7.58 10.88 -8.87
CA VAL A 6 -8.42 10.42 -10.00
C VAL A 6 -8.17 11.26 -11.25
N GLY A 7 -8.12 12.60 -11.11
CA GLY A 7 -7.86 13.51 -12.21
C GLY A 7 -6.52 13.24 -12.89
N VAL A 8 -5.45 13.08 -12.09
CA VAL A 8 -4.11 12.74 -12.59
C VAL A 8 -4.09 11.38 -13.29
N LEU A 9 -4.67 10.34 -12.69
CA LEU A 9 -4.70 9.00 -13.28
C LEU A 9 -5.48 8.97 -14.60
N LYS A 10 -6.66 9.60 -14.66
CA LYS A 10 -7.43 9.74 -15.91
C LYS A 10 -6.67 10.49 -16.98
N GLY A 11 -5.95 11.55 -16.62
CA GLY A 11 -5.06 12.28 -17.53
C GLY A 11 -3.92 11.42 -18.10
N ARG A 12 -3.56 10.32 -17.43
CA ARG A 12 -2.57 9.32 -17.87
C ARG A 12 -3.19 8.13 -18.59
N GLY A 13 -4.50 8.15 -18.86
CA GLY A 13 -5.22 7.09 -19.57
C GLY A 13 -5.74 5.95 -18.69
N TRP A 14 -5.80 6.14 -17.37
CA TRP A 14 -6.34 5.14 -16.46
C TRP A 14 -7.86 5.24 -16.32
N GLU A 15 -8.51 4.10 -16.09
CA GLU A 15 -9.82 4.06 -15.44
C GLU A 15 -9.60 4.27 -13.93
N ALA A 16 -10.22 5.28 -13.32
CA ALA A 16 -10.06 5.55 -11.89
C ALA A 16 -11.38 5.99 -11.25
N GLU A 17 -11.70 5.40 -10.10
CA GLU A 17 -12.88 5.71 -9.30
C GLU A 17 -12.54 5.76 -7.80
N ILE A 18 -13.32 6.54 -7.05
CA ILE A 18 -13.29 6.57 -5.59
C ILE A 18 -14.35 5.59 -5.09
N VAL A 19 -13.97 4.75 -4.13
CA VAL A 19 -14.83 3.74 -3.53
C VAL A 19 -14.71 3.80 -2.01
N GLU A 20 -15.78 3.49 -1.30
CA GLU A 20 -15.74 3.38 0.16
C GLU A 20 -15.10 2.06 0.58
N GLU A 21 -14.43 2.04 1.74
CA GLU A 21 -13.85 0.82 2.32
C GLU A 21 -14.86 -0.33 2.48
N SER A 22 -16.13 -0.02 2.71
CA SER A 22 -17.21 -1.01 2.83
C SER A 22 -17.58 -1.69 1.49
N SER A 23 -17.14 -1.12 0.37
CA SER A 23 -17.44 -1.62 -0.99
C SER A 23 -16.35 -2.49 -1.60
N VAL A 24 -15.23 -2.68 -0.88
CA VAL A 24 -14.12 -3.54 -1.28
C VAL A 24 -14.00 -4.74 -0.34
N ALA A 25 -13.08 -5.67 -0.66
CA ALA A 25 -12.74 -6.73 0.28
C ALA A 25 -12.33 -6.13 1.63
N PRO A 26 -12.69 -6.75 2.78
CA PRO A 26 -12.43 -6.19 4.09
C PRO A 26 -10.96 -5.80 4.27
N LEU A 27 -10.72 -4.53 4.60
CA LEU A 27 -9.39 -4.05 4.94
C LEU A 27 -8.94 -4.70 6.24
N ILE A 28 -7.68 -5.12 6.29
CA ILE A 28 -7.04 -5.65 7.48
C ILE A 28 -6.29 -4.54 8.19
N LYS A 29 -6.34 -4.51 9.53
CA LYS A 29 -5.53 -3.59 10.32
C LYS A 29 -4.06 -3.96 10.19
N THR A 30 -3.20 -2.95 10.02
CA THR A 30 -1.77 -3.19 10.00
C THR A 30 -1.27 -3.57 11.39
N SER A 31 -0.33 -4.51 11.48
CA SER A 31 0.30 -4.90 12.74
C SER A 31 1.79 -4.53 12.79
N PRO A 32 2.37 -4.37 14.00
CA PRO A 32 3.81 -4.17 14.17
C PRO A 32 4.67 -5.35 13.70
N GLN A 33 4.08 -6.54 13.57
CA GLN A 33 4.75 -7.75 13.08
C GLN A 33 4.62 -7.90 11.55
N GLY A 34 3.71 -7.14 10.93
CA GLY A 34 3.48 -7.13 9.50
C GLY A 34 4.64 -6.53 8.72
N LEU A 35 4.95 -7.12 7.57
CA LEU A 35 5.98 -6.60 6.67
C LEU A 35 5.50 -5.33 5.97
N MET A 36 6.28 -4.25 6.06
CA MET A 36 6.18 -3.16 5.09
C MET A 36 6.74 -3.64 3.75
N LYS A 37 5.89 -4.26 2.93
CA LYS A 37 6.26 -5.02 1.74
C LYS A 37 5.84 -4.35 0.44
N CYS A 38 6.17 -5.00 -0.67
CA CYS A 38 5.83 -4.54 -2.01
C CYS A 38 4.32 -4.53 -2.27
N VAL A 39 3.92 -3.63 -3.17
CA VAL A 39 2.58 -3.56 -3.77
C VAL A 39 2.21 -4.79 -4.60
N ASP A 40 3.19 -5.63 -4.93
CA ASP A 40 3.09 -6.85 -5.73
C ASP A 40 1.96 -7.78 -5.23
N GLY A 41 1.11 -8.21 -6.17
CA GLY A 41 -0.07 -9.02 -5.90
C GLY A 41 0.20 -10.52 -5.80
N ARG A 42 1.42 -10.95 -6.14
CA ARG A 42 1.79 -12.37 -6.12
C ARG A 42 1.87 -12.97 -4.70
N PRO A 43 1.70 -14.29 -4.57
CA PRO A 43 1.93 -15.00 -3.32
C PRO A 43 3.36 -14.83 -2.80
N SER A 44 3.45 -14.73 -1.47
CA SER A 44 4.69 -14.61 -0.71
C SER A 44 5.00 -15.90 0.06
N ASP A 45 6.28 -16.18 0.27
CA ASP A 45 6.77 -17.24 1.16
C ASP A 45 6.67 -16.87 2.66
N HIS A 46 6.36 -15.60 2.97
CA HIS A 46 6.27 -15.10 4.33
C HIS A 46 4.82 -14.95 4.80
N PRO A 47 4.47 -15.28 6.06
CA PRO A 47 3.08 -15.22 6.54
C PRO A 47 2.62 -13.82 7.00
N ALA A 48 3.54 -12.89 7.31
CA ALA A 48 3.21 -11.58 7.90
C ALA A 48 2.73 -10.54 6.85
N MET A 49 1.58 -10.82 6.23
CA MET A 49 0.99 -10.04 5.13
C MET A 49 0.11 -8.86 5.60
N ASP A 50 -0.02 -8.69 6.91
CA ASP A 50 -0.76 -7.65 7.62
C ASP A 50 0.10 -6.40 7.89
N GLY A 51 1.18 -6.18 7.14
CA GLY A 51 1.91 -4.92 7.13
C GLY A 51 1.55 -4.05 5.92
N PRO A 52 1.91 -2.76 5.92
CA PRO A 52 1.52 -1.84 4.87
C PRO A 52 2.22 -2.13 3.53
N LYS A 53 1.59 -1.77 2.41
CA LYS A 53 2.06 -2.03 1.05
C LYS A 53 2.60 -0.76 0.40
N SER A 54 3.85 -0.82 -0.07
CA SER A 54 4.58 0.28 -0.67
C SER A 54 5.47 -0.18 -1.81
N LEU A 55 5.89 0.72 -2.69
CA LEU A 55 6.66 0.41 -3.89
C LEU A 55 8.00 -0.27 -3.56
N GLY A 56 8.12 -1.58 -3.81
CA GLY A 56 9.32 -2.35 -3.48
C GLY A 56 9.62 -2.44 -1.98
N GLY A 57 8.63 -2.22 -1.10
CA GLY A 57 8.84 -2.15 0.34
C GLY A 57 9.57 -0.87 0.75
N VAL A 58 10.65 -1.00 1.54
CA VAL A 58 11.40 0.17 2.05
C VAL A 58 12.00 1.06 0.96
N TYR A 59 12.18 0.53 -0.26
CA TYR A 59 12.66 1.31 -1.41
C TYR A 59 11.73 2.47 -1.79
N ALA A 60 10.45 2.41 -1.44
CA ALA A 60 9.51 3.49 -1.67
C ALA A 60 9.90 4.77 -0.91
N ILE A 61 10.38 4.61 0.33
CA ILE A 61 10.85 5.72 1.16
C ILE A 61 12.15 6.27 0.57
N ALA A 62 13.08 5.38 0.20
CA ALA A 62 14.37 5.76 -0.34
C ALA A 62 14.24 6.57 -1.64
N THR A 63 13.48 6.06 -2.60
CA THR A 63 13.22 6.72 -3.89
C THR A 63 12.50 8.06 -3.74
N ASN A 64 11.51 8.14 -2.85
CA ASN A 64 10.79 9.38 -2.62
C ASN A 64 11.70 10.46 -2.02
N ARG A 65 12.56 10.10 -1.06
CA ARG A 65 13.49 11.02 -0.39
C ARG A 65 14.82 11.24 -1.13
N GLY A 66 15.06 10.53 -2.24
CA GLY A 66 16.32 10.61 -2.99
C GLY A 66 17.52 10.00 -2.26
N VAL A 67 17.27 9.03 -1.39
CA VAL A 67 18.32 8.28 -0.69
C VAL A 67 18.82 7.16 -1.60
N THR A 68 20.09 7.23 -1.97
CA THR A 68 20.70 6.31 -2.96
C THR A 68 21.80 5.43 -2.39
N ASP A 69 22.23 5.64 -1.15
CA ASP A 69 23.33 4.90 -0.53
C ASP A 69 22.84 3.86 0.51
N ILE A 70 23.72 2.92 0.84
CA ILE A 70 23.44 1.81 1.75
C ILE A 70 23.20 2.27 3.20
N GLU A 71 23.93 3.29 3.67
CA GLU A 71 23.76 3.78 5.05
C GLU A 71 22.37 4.43 5.24
N GLY A 72 21.94 5.20 4.25
CA GLY A 72 20.60 5.78 4.20
C GLY A 72 19.52 4.71 4.11
N LEU A 73 19.72 3.65 3.33
CA LEU A 73 18.80 2.51 3.29
C LEU A 73 18.67 1.82 4.66
N LYS A 74 19.78 1.63 5.39
CA LYS A 74 19.75 1.06 6.75
C LYS A 74 19.00 1.95 7.74
N LYS A 75 19.20 3.27 7.68
CA LYS A 75 18.45 4.25 8.50
C LYS A 75 16.95 4.22 8.21
N ILE A 76 16.57 4.04 6.95
CA ILE A 76 15.16 3.85 6.58
C ILE A 76 14.59 2.58 7.22
N CYS A 77 15.33 1.47 7.21
CA CYS A 77 14.90 0.25 7.91
C CYS A 77 14.71 0.48 9.41
N GLU A 78 15.60 1.23 10.05
CA GLU A 78 15.46 1.63 11.46
C GLU A 78 14.18 2.44 11.69
N GLU A 79 13.93 3.47 10.89
CA GLU A 79 12.71 4.29 10.97
C GLU A 79 11.44 3.45 10.81
N VAL A 80 11.43 2.50 9.87
CA VAL A 80 10.27 1.63 9.64
C VAL A 80 9.97 0.77 10.87
N LYS A 81 11.00 0.23 11.54
CA LYS A 81 10.84 -0.49 12.81
C LYS A 81 10.29 0.41 13.91
N GLU A 82 10.86 1.62 14.05
CA GLU A 82 10.43 2.60 15.05
C GLU A 82 8.97 3.02 14.85
N LYS A 83 8.52 3.09 13.59
CA LYS A 83 7.14 3.41 13.22
C LYS A 83 6.20 2.19 13.21
N GLY A 84 6.64 1.06 13.75
CA GLY A 84 5.78 -0.11 14.02
C GLY A 84 5.45 -0.92 12.79
N SER A 85 6.45 -1.26 11.97
CA SER A 85 6.33 -2.27 10.91
C SER A 85 7.67 -2.98 10.73
N VAL A 86 7.67 -4.18 10.16
CA VAL A 86 8.92 -4.89 9.83
C VAL A 86 9.41 -4.42 8.45
N PRO A 87 10.61 -3.81 8.32
CA PRO A 87 11.12 -3.39 7.02
C PRO A 87 11.39 -4.59 6.13
N SER A 88 11.02 -4.49 4.86
CA SER A 88 11.28 -5.57 3.91
C SER A 88 11.60 -5.07 2.51
N CYS A 89 12.26 -5.96 1.76
CA CYS A 89 12.29 -5.96 0.31
C CYS A 89 11.97 -7.38 -0.18
N HIS A 90 11.88 -7.56 -1.48
CA HIS A 90 11.61 -8.88 -2.04
C HIS A 90 12.36 -9.09 -3.36
N GLY A 91 12.34 -10.34 -3.81
CA GLY A 91 12.59 -10.72 -5.19
C GLY A 91 11.56 -11.76 -5.62
N ASP A 92 11.95 -12.63 -6.55
CA ASP A 92 11.15 -13.79 -6.95
C ASP A 92 12.03 -14.98 -7.35
N GLU A 93 11.38 -16.10 -7.64
CA GLU A 93 12.01 -17.36 -8.06
C GLU A 93 12.44 -17.38 -9.54
N HIS A 94 12.17 -16.33 -10.32
CA HIS A 94 12.36 -16.31 -11.77
C HIS A 94 13.51 -15.39 -12.22
N ALA A 95 13.81 -14.34 -11.47
CA ALA A 95 14.84 -13.37 -11.81
C ALA A 95 16.25 -13.84 -11.40
N HIS A 96 17.26 -13.39 -12.14
CA HIS A 96 18.65 -13.51 -11.75
C HIS A 96 19.38 -12.16 -11.92
N PRO A 97 19.99 -11.60 -10.85
CA PRO A 97 19.93 -12.10 -9.46
C PRO A 97 18.49 -12.03 -8.90
N ALA A 98 18.15 -12.89 -7.94
CA ALA A 98 16.78 -13.04 -7.43
C ALA A 98 16.12 -11.72 -6.96
N PRO A 99 16.83 -10.78 -6.29
CA PRO A 99 16.23 -9.52 -5.86
C PRO A 99 15.79 -8.60 -7.02
N MET A 100 16.22 -8.88 -8.27
CA MET A 100 15.70 -8.21 -9.47
C MET A 100 14.28 -8.66 -9.84
N GLY A 101 13.70 -9.61 -9.11
CA GLY A 101 12.28 -9.98 -9.18
C GLY A 101 11.33 -8.92 -8.63
N CYS A 102 11.85 -7.93 -7.90
CA CYS A 102 11.12 -6.71 -7.58
C CYS A 102 11.11 -5.77 -8.79
N GLY A 103 9.96 -5.69 -9.48
CA GLY A 103 9.77 -4.82 -10.64
C GLY A 103 10.12 -3.35 -10.36
N PHE A 104 9.76 -2.84 -9.17
CA PHE A 104 10.07 -1.46 -8.78
C PHE A 104 11.56 -1.20 -8.63
N PHE A 105 12.29 -2.04 -7.88
CA PHE A 105 13.73 -1.90 -7.72
C PHE A 105 14.47 -2.06 -9.06
N LYS A 106 14.01 -2.98 -9.92
CA LYS A 106 14.54 -3.15 -11.27
C LYS A 106 14.38 -1.89 -12.12
N LEU A 107 13.23 -1.21 -12.06
CA LEU A 107 13.05 0.08 -12.75
C LEU A 107 13.95 1.16 -12.15
N TRP A 108 14.05 1.22 -10.81
CA TRP A 108 14.87 2.20 -10.12
C TRP A 108 16.36 2.07 -10.44
N SER A 109 16.92 0.86 -10.30
CA SER A 109 18.32 0.52 -10.63
C SER A 109 18.67 0.77 -12.10
N GLN A 110 17.69 0.69 -13.00
CA GLN A 110 17.87 0.96 -14.43
C GLN A 110 17.64 2.43 -14.82
N SER A 111 17.50 3.33 -13.86
CA SER A 111 17.20 4.76 -14.09
C SER A 111 15.93 4.99 -14.92
N LYS A 112 14.93 4.13 -14.76
CA LYS A 112 13.64 4.20 -15.49
C LYS A 112 12.55 4.94 -14.72
N LEU A 113 12.80 5.28 -13.45
CA LEU A 113 11.89 6.10 -12.65
C LEU A 113 12.21 7.57 -12.92
N ASP A 114 11.31 8.28 -13.60
CA ASP A 114 11.53 9.67 -14.01
C ASP A 114 11.76 10.60 -12.81
N GLY A 115 12.78 11.45 -12.91
CA GLY A 115 13.18 12.38 -11.84
C GLY A 115 13.69 11.72 -10.54
N ILE A 116 13.90 10.41 -10.51
CA ILE A 116 14.40 9.67 -9.35
C ILE A 116 15.81 9.14 -9.64
N PRO A 117 16.86 9.64 -8.96
CA PRO A 117 18.21 9.12 -9.13
C PRO A 117 18.30 7.63 -8.80
N ALA A 118 19.02 6.87 -9.61
CA ALA A 118 19.29 5.46 -9.37
C ALA A 118 20.06 5.24 -8.05
N PRO A 119 19.90 4.07 -7.40
CA PRO A 119 20.71 3.72 -6.24
C PRO A 119 22.18 3.55 -6.63
N GLN A 120 23.06 3.80 -5.67
CA GLN A 120 24.51 3.56 -5.78
C GLN A 120 24.88 2.12 -5.40
N PHE A 121 23.88 1.26 -5.24
CA PHE A 121 24.00 -0.12 -4.85
C PHE A 121 23.17 -1.01 -5.78
N ASP A 122 23.59 -2.25 -5.96
CA ASP A 122 22.84 -3.24 -6.70
C ASP A 122 21.78 -3.97 -5.86
N SER A 123 21.06 -4.89 -6.49
CA SER A 123 19.96 -5.60 -5.86
C SER A 123 20.39 -6.54 -4.72
N GLU A 124 21.61 -7.08 -4.78
CA GLU A 124 22.15 -7.97 -3.76
C GLU A 124 22.69 -7.17 -2.57
N GLU A 125 23.40 -6.07 -2.84
CA GLU A 125 23.85 -5.12 -1.82
C GLU A 125 22.68 -4.51 -1.04
N GLY A 126 21.62 -4.08 -1.76
CA GLY A 126 20.40 -3.55 -1.14
C GLY A 126 19.70 -4.58 -0.25
N LYS A 127 19.53 -5.83 -0.74
CA LYS A 127 19.01 -6.94 0.06
C LYS A 127 19.84 -7.17 1.32
N ALA A 128 21.17 -7.28 1.16
CA ALA A 128 22.07 -7.57 2.28
C ALA A 128 21.98 -6.47 3.35
N ALA A 129 21.96 -5.20 2.95
CA ALA A 129 21.83 -4.08 3.87
C ALA A 129 20.50 -4.09 4.65
N ILE A 130 19.39 -4.43 4.00
CA ILE A 130 18.07 -4.54 4.66
C ILE A 130 18.09 -5.67 5.69
N MET A 131 18.65 -6.83 5.33
CA MET A 131 18.78 -7.97 6.24
C MET A 131 19.71 -7.66 7.43
N GLU A 132 20.84 -6.99 7.19
CA GLU A 132 21.77 -6.54 8.24
C GLU A 132 21.12 -5.54 9.21
N ALA A 133 20.21 -4.69 8.71
CA ALA A 133 19.43 -3.78 9.53
C ALA A 133 18.27 -4.47 10.29
N GLY A 134 18.16 -5.80 10.23
CA GLY A 134 17.11 -6.57 10.89
C GLY A 134 15.76 -6.55 10.15
N GLY A 135 15.78 -6.27 8.84
CA GLY A 135 14.62 -6.44 7.97
C GLY A 135 14.48 -7.85 7.41
N VAL A 136 13.49 -8.01 6.53
CA VAL A 136 13.13 -9.30 5.92
C VAL A 136 13.29 -9.22 4.39
N TYR A 137 13.75 -10.32 3.81
CA TYR A 137 13.71 -10.56 2.36
C TYR A 137 12.62 -11.58 2.07
N GLU A 138 11.66 -11.18 1.24
CA GLU A 138 10.56 -12.02 0.77
C GLU A 138 10.87 -12.62 -0.61
N CYS A 139 10.46 -13.87 -0.84
CA CYS A 139 10.53 -14.50 -2.15
C CYS A 139 9.12 -14.72 -2.70
N LEU A 140 8.80 -14.04 -3.80
CA LEU A 140 7.51 -14.18 -4.46
C LEU A 140 7.50 -15.34 -5.45
N ALA A 141 6.35 -16.01 -5.54
CA ALA A 141 6.14 -17.15 -6.42
C ALA A 141 5.13 -16.83 -7.54
N GLY A 142 5.25 -17.54 -8.66
CA GLY A 142 4.31 -17.43 -9.77
C GLY A 142 4.42 -16.12 -10.57
N LYS A 143 3.36 -15.84 -11.34
CA LYS A 143 3.31 -14.76 -12.34
C LYS A 143 2.39 -13.63 -11.90
N HIS A 144 2.69 -12.44 -12.40
CA HIS A 144 1.83 -11.27 -12.30
C HIS A 144 0.54 -11.49 -13.08
N GLU A 145 -0.59 -11.36 -12.38
CA GLU A 145 -1.95 -11.43 -12.93
C GLU A 145 -2.84 -10.34 -12.31
N GLU A 146 -2.25 -9.24 -11.84
CA GLU A 146 -2.97 -8.13 -11.21
C GLU A 146 -4.02 -7.53 -12.16
N LYS A 147 -5.25 -7.39 -11.67
CA LYS A 147 -6.40 -6.90 -12.47
C LYS A 147 -6.76 -5.43 -12.18
N VAL A 148 -6.37 -4.94 -11.01
CA VAL A 148 -6.69 -3.60 -10.50
C VAL A 148 -5.58 -3.11 -9.59
N VAL A 149 -5.49 -1.79 -9.43
CA VAL A 149 -4.66 -1.12 -8.44
C VAL A 149 -5.57 -0.52 -7.36
N TYR A 150 -5.46 -1.00 -6.13
CA TYR A 150 -6.07 -0.37 -4.98
C TYR A 150 -5.15 0.70 -4.41
N ILE A 151 -5.64 1.94 -4.30
CA ILE A 151 -4.93 3.05 -3.67
C ILE A 151 -5.66 3.36 -2.36
N ASN A 152 -5.12 2.89 -1.26
CA ASN A 152 -5.79 2.92 0.04
C ASN A 152 -5.44 4.18 0.84
N PHE A 153 -6.45 5.00 1.15
CA PHE A 153 -6.32 6.19 2.00
C PHE A 153 -6.76 5.93 3.46
N VAL A 154 -7.26 4.74 3.78
CA VAL A 154 -7.70 4.40 5.15
C VAL A 154 -6.50 4.08 6.04
N GLU A 155 -6.19 5.00 6.94
CA GLU A 155 -4.99 4.92 7.79
C GLU A 155 -4.92 3.63 8.62
N GLY A 156 -3.72 3.05 8.72
CA GLY A 156 -3.46 1.88 9.56
C GLY A 156 -4.15 0.61 9.07
N THR A 157 -4.58 0.57 7.81
CA THR A 157 -5.16 -0.61 7.16
C THR A 157 -4.45 -0.95 5.85
N THR A 158 -4.68 -2.15 5.33
CA THR A 158 -4.13 -2.64 4.05
C THR A 158 -5.06 -3.72 3.49
N LEU A 159 -4.78 -4.17 2.26
CA LEU A 159 -5.21 -5.46 1.73
C LEU A 159 -4.05 -6.47 1.71
N ALA A 160 -4.34 -7.74 1.99
CA ALA A 160 -3.37 -8.84 1.80
C ALA A 160 -3.36 -9.28 0.33
N PRO A 161 -2.24 -9.80 -0.19
CA PRO A 161 -2.19 -10.41 -1.52
C PRO A 161 -3.17 -11.60 -1.62
N ASN A 162 -3.79 -11.77 -2.79
CA ASN A 162 -4.63 -12.91 -3.12
C ASN A 162 -4.13 -13.52 -4.43
N GLY A 163 -3.52 -14.71 -4.36
CA GLY A 163 -2.95 -15.38 -5.53
C GLY A 163 -3.97 -15.71 -6.64
N ASP A 164 -5.24 -15.94 -6.28
CA ASP A 164 -6.32 -16.29 -7.21
C ASP A 164 -7.00 -15.04 -7.81
N ASP A 165 -6.85 -13.88 -7.17
CA ASP A 165 -7.44 -12.60 -7.60
C ASP A 165 -6.49 -11.45 -7.30
N GLN A 166 -5.37 -11.44 -8.02
CA GLN A 166 -4.29 -10.50 -7.75
C GLN A 166 -4.71 -9.05 -8.02
N ALA A 167 -4.18 -8.17 -7.17
CA ALA A 167 -4.28 -6.73 -7.32
C ALA A 167 -2.98 -6.09 -6.84
N PHE A 168 -2.60 -4.97 -7.44
CA PHE A 168 -1.60 -4.11 -6.84
C PHE A 168 -2.24 -3.34 -5.69
N VAL A 169 -1.56 -3.26 -4.55
CA VAL A 169 -2.07 -2.52 -3.37
C VAL A 169 -1.07 -1.45 -2.99
N VAL A 170 -1.47 -0.19 -3.05
CA VAL A 170 -0.68 0.97 -2.66
C VAL A 170 -1.33 1.62 -1.45
N ASP A 171 -0.70 1.53 -0.27
CA ASP A 171 -1.17 2.26 0.91
C ASP A 171 -0.72 3.72 0.81
N ALA A 172 -1.61 4.59 0.34
CA ALA A 172 -1.37 6.02 0.14
C ALA A 172 -1.18 6.76 1.47
N TRP A 173 -1.85 6.30 2.53
CA TRP A 173 -1.71 6.87 3.88
C TRP A 173 -0.28 6.78 4.43
N LEU A 174 0.56 5.87 3.91
CA LEU A 174 1.98 5.80 4.29
C LEU A 174 2.74 7.09 3.99
N ALA A 175 2.35 7.81 2.94
CA ALA A 175 3.04 9.03 2.57
C ALA A 175 2.96 10.09 3.69
N GLY A 176 1.82 10.18 4.40
CA GLY A 176 1.71 11.00 5.60
C GLY A 176 2.55 10.46 6.77
N LYS A 177 2.46 9.15 7.04
CA LYS A 177 3.20 8.49 8.14
C LYS A 177 4.72 8.65 8.04
N TYR A 178 5.26 8.63 6.81
CA TYR A 178 6.70 8.72 6.54
C TYR A 178 7.12 10.09 6.00
N ASP A 179 6.28 11.12 6.07
CA ASP A 179 6.61 12.48 5.59
C ASP A 179 7.20 12.45 4.15
N LEU A 180 6.51 11.73 3.28
CA LEU A 180 6.87 11.59 1.87
C LEU A 180 6.18 12.70 1.07
N ASP A 181 6.82 13.08 -0.04
CA ASP A 181 6.14 13.87 -1.07
C ASP A 181 5.02 13.02 -1.67
N VAL A 182 3.77 13.32 -1.29
CA VAL A 182 2.57 12.55 -1.65
C VAL A 182 2.37 12.51 -3.17
N PRO A 183 2.39 13.64 -3.91
CA PRO A 183 2.34 13.62 -5.37
C PRO A 183 3.43 12.73 -5.98
N LYS A 184 4.68 12.87 -5.56
CA LYS A 184 5.81 12.08 -6.07
C LYS A 184 5.61 10.58 -5.80
N TYR A 185 5.14 10.21 -4.62
CA TYR A 185 4.88 8.82 -4.24
C TYR A 185 3.81 8.18 -5.14
N LEU A 186 2.67 8.86 -5.31
CA LEU A 186 1.55 8.32 -6.11
C LEU A 186 1.83 8.34 -7.62
N VAL A 187 2.55 9.35 -8.13
CA VAL A 187 2.99 9.37 -9.53
C VAL A 187 4.01 8.28 -9.81
N ALA A 188 4.95 8.03 -8.88
CA ALA A 188 5.88 6.91 -8.99
C ALA A 188 5.14 5.57 -9.00
N ALA A 189 4.07 5.43 -8.20
CA ALA A 189 3.24 4.22 -8.21
C ALA A 189 2.56 4.00 -9.57
N ALA A 190 1.89 5.03 -10.11
CA ALA A 190 1.26 4.95 -11.42
C ALA A 190 2.29 4.63 -12.52
N SER A 191 3.41 5.34 -12.55
CA SER A 191 4.46 5.10 -13.54
C SER A 191 5.06 3.70 -13.45
N THR A 192 5.19 3.15 -12.25
CA THR A 192 5.67 1.78 -12.04
C THR A 192 4.73 0.77 -12.69
N VAL A 193 3.43 0.87 -12.44
CA VAL A 193 2.43 -0.04 -13.02
C VAL A 193 2.42 0.07 -14.54
N GLU A 194 2.45 1.29 -15.08
CA GLU A 194 2.51 1.54 -16.53
C GLU A 194 3.74 0.88 -17.18
N GLN A 195 4.92 1.08 -16.60
CA GLN A 195 6.17 0.56 -17.15
C GLN A 195 6.32 -0.96 -17.02
N LEU A 196 5.66 -1.57 -16.04
CA LEU A 196 5.57 -3.02 -15.89
C LEU A 196 4.45 -3.64 -16.72
N GLY A 197 3.65 -2.83 -17.45
CA GLY A 197 2.55 -3.31 -18.28
C GLY A 197 1.35 -3.82 -17.47
N GLY A 198 1.18 -3.33 -16.24
CA GLY A 198 0.07 -3.70 -15.36
C GLY A 198 -1.26 -3.03 -15.76
N PRO A 199 -2.34 -3.30 -14.99
CA PRO A 199 -3.67 -2.79 -15.29
C PRO A 199 -3.74 -1.28 -15.05
N LEU A 200 -4.21 -0.54 -16.05
CA LEU A 200 -4.49 0.91 -15.93
C LEU A 200 -5.89 1.15 -15.34
N LYS A 201 -6.18 0.47 -14.21
CA LYS A 201 -7.46 0.52 -13.51
C LYS A 201 -7.22 0.71 -12.02
N ALA A 202 -7.71 1.80 -11.45
CA ALA A 202 -7.49 2.15 -10.06
C ALA A 202 -8.80 2.34 -9.29
N LYS A 203 -8.82 1.81 -8.06
CA LYS A 203 -9.86 2.07 -7.06
C LYS A 203 -9.24 2.76 -5.86
N LEU A 204 -9.63 4.00 -5.63
CA LEU A 204 -9.15 4.80 -4.50
C LEU A 204 -10.07 4.54 -3.32
N ILE A 205 -9.57 3.84 -2.31
CA ILE A 205 -10.35 3.43 -1.15
C ILE A 205 -10.29 4.57 -0.13
N VAL A 206 -11.46 5.10 0.23
CA VAL A 206 -11.61 6.13 1.26
C VAL A 206 -12.39 5.59 2.46
N PRO A 207 -12.23 6.18 3.66
CA PRO A 207 -13.04 5.79 4.82
C PRO A 207 -14.52 5.87 4.50
N SER A 208 -15.30 4.91 4.97
CA SER A 208 -16.76 5.02 4.86
C SER A 208 -17.25 6.21 5.67
N ALA A 209 -18.35 6.83 5.22
CA ALA A 209 -19.01 7.84 6.03
C ALA A 209 -19.36 7.25 7.41
N PRO A 210 -19.18 8.00 8.51
CA PRO A 210 -19.60 7.53 9.82
C PRO A 210 -21.09 7.17 9.78
N LEU A 211 -21.45 5.98 10.27
CA LEU A 211 -22.84 5.59 10.47
C LEU A 211 -23.53 6.64 11.35
N THR A 212 -24.62 7.22 10.86
CA THR A 212 -25.44 8.09 11.69
C THR A 212 -26.50 7.29 12.45
N PRO A 213 -27.03 7.79 13.57
CA PRO A 213 -28.17 7.17 14.23
C PRO A 213 -29.38 6.97 13.29
N GLU A 214 -29.57 7.88 12.33
CA GLU A 214 -30.62 7.79 11.30
C GLU A 214 -30.41 6.59 10.38
N ASP A 215 -29.17 6.32 9.95
CA ASP A 215 -28.86 5.15 9.12
C ASP A 215 -29.23 3.85 9.85
N VAL A 216 -28.87 3.75 11.14
CA VAL A 216 -29.17 2.59 11.98
C VAL A 216 -30.68 2.40 12.15
N VAL A 217 -31.41 3.48 12.47
CA VAL A 217 -32.87 3.44 12.60
C VAL A 217 -33.53 3.05 11.28
N GLY A 218 -33.05 3.56 10.15
CA GLY A 218 -33.53 3.19 8.82
C GLY A 218 -33.38 1.70 8.54
N VAL A 219 -32.21 1.12 8.80
CA VAL A 219 -31.95 -0.32 8.63
C VAL A 219 -32.83 -1.18 9.54
N LEU A 220 -32.98 -0.79 10.80
CA LEU A 220 -33.82 -1.52 11.77
C LEU A 220 -35.30 -1.49 11.36
N LYS A 221 -35.83 -0.30 11.00
CA LYS A 221 -37.21 -0.15 10.50
C LYS A 221 -37.45 -0.94 9.22
N GLY A 222 -36.49 -0.92 8.29
CA GLY A 222 -36.55 -1.73 7.07
C GLY A 222 -36.61 -3.23 7.32
N ARG A 223 -36.18 -3.69 8.50
CA ARG A 223 -36.29 -5.09 8.96
C ARG A 223 -37.50 -5.34 9.87
N GLY A 224 -38.42 -4.39 9.97
CA GLY A 224 -39.65 -4.52 10.76
C GLY A 224 -39.50 -4.22 12.26
N TRP A 225 -38.39 -3.61 12.68
CA TRP A 225 -38.20 -3.20 14.07
C TRP A 225 -38.82 -1.82 14.30
N GLU A 226 -39.39 -1.60 15.49
CA GLU A 226 -39.62 -0.25 15.98
C GLU A 226 -38.31 0.30 16.55
N ALA A 227 -37.83 1.39 15.98
CA ALA A 227 -36.59 2.04 16.39
C ALA A 227 -36.77 3.56 16.35
N GLU A 228 -36.21 4.26 17.34
CA GLU A 228 -36.21 5.72 17.40
C GLU A 228 -34.89 6.24 17.95
N ILE A 229 -34.56 7.48 17.60
CA ILE A 229 -33.37 8.16 18.09
C ILE A 229 -33.79 8.92 19.34
N VAL A 230 -33.22 8.56 20.49
CA VAL A 230 -33.45 9.25 21.76
C VAL A 230 -32.24 10.09 22.14
N LYS A 231 -32.45 11.29 22.69
CA LYS A 231 -31.35 12.12 23.21
C LYS A 231 -31.04 11.69 24.64
N GLN A 232 -29.78 11.82 25.04
CA GLN A 232 -29.33 11.48 26.41
C GLN A 232 -30.15 12.18 27.51
N ALA A 233 -30.57 13.43 27.29
CA ALA A 233 -31.40 14.18 28.23
C ALA A 233 -32.78 13.54 28.48
N ASP A 234 -33.34 12.87 27.46
CA ASP A 234 -34.64 12.23 27.53
C ASP A 234 -34.56 10.87 28.26
N VAL A 235 -33.40 10.20 28.15
CA VAL A 235 -33.13 8.94 28.86
C VAL A 235 -32.80 9.17 30.33
N SER A 236 -32.08 10.24 30.66
CA SER A 236 -31.66 10.53 32.04
C SER A 236 -32.83 10.90 32.96
N ALA A 237 -33.99 11.26 32.40
CA ALA A 237 -35.22 11.53 33.14
C ALA A 237 -36.04 10.25 33.45
N LEU A 238 -35.62 9.09 32.94
CA LEU A 238 -36.29 7.80 33.12
C LEU A 238 -35.63 6.89 34.18
N ILE A 239 -34.50 7.32 34.77
CA ILE A 239 -33.73 6.60 35.80
C ILE A 239 -33.76 7.42 37.09
#